data_AF-A0A2G6YH53-F1
#
_entry.id   AF-A0A2G6YH53-F1
#
_cell.length_a   1.000
_cell.length_b   1.000
_cell.length_c   1.000
_cell.angle_alpha   90.00
_cell.angle_beta   90.00
_cell.angle_gamma   90.00
#
_symmetry.space_group_name_H-M   'P 1'
#
loop_
_entity.id
_entity.type
_entity.pdbx_description
1 polymer ?
#
loop_
_entity_poly.entity_id
_entity_poly.type
_entity_poly.pdbx_seq_one_letter_code
_entity_poly.pdbx_strand_id
1 'polypeptide(L)'
;MTNTLLNTPVAAQLSLPILRYPRTPHLEGSRHQAGDAPGVQPLSPLAGRHAVIEEKMDGANCAISFTEGGELCLQSRGHYLLGGARERQFAALHPWARAHEVALLECLHDRYVLYGEWMFAKHSMFYDQLPHYLLEFDVWDRAQQCFLSTPRRHALLARLPVVSVPVLYEGPMPERADWLWSLVGPSLARTPGWSEALDACIERLGLPHALCRQQSDPSPLAEGLYMKLEDGHKVLARFKLVRADFVQHILDSGSHHSERPIVPNGLASGVDLYAPQMSCHWADLGAQCLYGLEALQAHHANDAARVRRARKGGALWRR
;
A
#
# COMPACT_ATOMS: atom_id res chain seq x y z
N MET A 1 -4.02 3.84 46.82
CA MET A 1 -4.00 4.80 45.70
C MET A 1 -2.53 5.19 45.55
N THR A 2 -1.76 4.64 44.61
CA THR A 2 -1.85 4.80 43.16
C THR A 2 -1.25 3.58 42.47
N ASN A 3 -1.99 3.01 41.52
CA ASN A 3 -1.62 1.83 40.74
C ASN A 3 -0.80 2.30 39.52
N THR A 4 0.52 2.17 39.58
CA THR A 4 1.43 2.46 38.47
C THR A 4 1.94 1.14 37.89
N LEU A 5 1.04 0.31 37.36
CA LEU A 5 1.41 -0.76 36.44
C LEU A 5 1.50 -0.15 35.05
N LEU A 6 2.67 0.43 34.78
CA LEU A 6 3.04 0.87 33.44
C LEU A 6 3.06 -0.34 32.52
N ASN A 7 2.10 -0.31 31.61
CA ASN A 7 1.90 -1.18 30.46
C ASN A 7 3.21 -1.31 29.68
N THR A 8 4.03 -2.31 30.05
CA THR A 8 5.22 -2.67 29.29
C THR A 8 4.71 -3.53 28.13
N PRO A 9 4.99 -3.20 26.86
CA PRO A 9 4.54 -4.02 25.76
C PRO A 9 5.10 -5.44 25.91
N VAL A 10 4.21 -6.44 26.01
CA VAL A 10 4.57 -7.84 26.25
C VAL A 10 5.56 -8.39 25.20
N ALA A 11 5.54 -7.83 23.99
CA ALA A 11 6.48 -8.17 22.93
C ALA A 11 7.97 -7.93 23.28
N ALA A 12 8.29 -7.08 24.28
CA ALA A 12 9.67 -6.92 24.76
C ALA A 12 10.15 -8.09 25.65
N GLN A 13 9.22 -8.86 26.22
CA GLN A 13 9.51 -10.03 27.06
C GLN A 13 9.42 -11.36 26.29
N LEU A 14 8.73 -11.36 25.15
CA LEU A 14 8.52 -12.56 24.35
C LEU A 14 9.55 -12.63 23.20
N SER A 15 10.38 -13.66 23.21
CA SER A 15 11.25 -14.06 22.09
C SER A 15 10.44 -14.61 20.90
N LEU A 16 9.36 -13.94 20.51
CA LEU A 16 8.47 -14.38 19.44
C LEU A 16 9.15 -14.19 18.09
N PRO A 17 9.21 -15.23 17.25
CA PRO A 17 9.72 -15.09 15.89
C PRO A 17 8.78 -14.17 15.10
N ILE A 18 9.35 -13.15 14.46
CA ILE A 18 8.62 -12.28 13.55
C ILE A 18 8.34 -13.01 12.23
N LEU A 19 7.07 -13.03 11.82
CA LEU A 19 6.71 -13.51 10.49
C LEU A 19 6.83 -12.35 9.50
N ARG A 20 7.98 -12.28 8.81
CA ARG A 20 8.25 -11.21 7.85
C ARG A 20 7.44 -11.40 6.58
N TYR A 21 6.90 -10.31 6.05
CA TYR A 21 6.27 -10.34 4.74
C TYR A 21 7.30 -10.71 3.66
N PRO A 22 7.02 -11.70 2.78
CA PRO A 22 7.95 -12.18 1.78
C PRO A 22 8.41 -11.05 0.85
N ARG A 23 9.58 -11.23 0.23
CA ARG A 23 10.02 -10.34 -0.83
C ARG A 23 9.19 -10.61 -2.09
N THR A 24 8.77 -9.53 -2.75
CA THR A 24 8.03 -9.60 -4.02
C THR A 24 8.98 -9.37 -5.20
N PRO A 25 9.13 -10.33 -6.12
CA PRO A 25 9.98 -10.19 -7.30
C PRO A 25 9.41 -9.16 -8.29
N HIS A 26 10.30 -8.60 -9.11
CA HIS A 26 9.91 -7.71 -10.19
C HIS A 26 9.36 -8.50 -11.36
N LEU A 27 8.35 -7.97 -12.03
CA LEU A 27 7.93 -8.46 -13.33
C LEU A 27 8.76 -7.78 -14.44
N GLU A 28 8.91 -8.46 -15.57
CA GLU A 28 9.45 -7.91 -16.81
C GLU A 28 8.89 -6.52 -17.12
N GLY A 29 9.77 -5.59 -17.46
CA GLY A 29 9.43 -4.19 -17.69
C GLY A 29 9.44 -3.31 -16.43
N SER A 30 9.50 -3.86 -15.23
CA SER A 30 9.65 -3.05 -14.00
C SER A 30 11.01 -2.34 -13.95
N ARG A 31 11.07 -1.14 -13.36
CA ARG A 31 12.29 -0.34 -13.08
C ARG A 31 13.07 0.15 -14.31
N HIS A 32 12.67 -0.23 -15.53
CA HIS A 32 13.35 0.04 -16.82
C HIS A 32 14.88 0.20 -16.73
N GLN A 33 15.59 -0.87 -16.35
CA GLN A 33 16.92 -1.15 -16.89
C GLN A 33 16.79 -2.30 -17.89
N ALA A 34 17.37 -2.15 -19.08
CA ALA A 34 17.37 -3.18 -20.11
C ALA A 34 18.31 -4.33 -19.69
N GLY A 35 17.77 -5.56 -19.67
CA GLY A 35 18.54 -6.80 -19.54
C GLY A 35 18.77 -7.29 -18.11
N ASP A 36 18.48 -8.57 -17.88
CA ASP A 36 19.10 -9.51 -16.93
C ASP A 36 19.43 -9.04 -15.51
N ALA A 37 18.69 -8.10 -14.93
CA ALA A 37 18.75 -7.90 -13.50
C ALA A 37 18.28 -9.19 -12.79
N PRO A 38 19.09 -9.83 -11.93
CA PRO A 38 18.71 -11.07 -11.26
C PRO A 38 17.37 -10.91 -10.51
N GLY A 39 16.43 -11.83 -10.72
CA GLY A 39 15.15 -11.86 -10.00
C GLY A 39 13.99 -11.12 -10.65
N VAL A 40 14.11 -10.71 -11.92
CA VAL A 40 12.97 -10.29 -12.76
C VAL A 40 12.27 -11.53 -13.33
N GLN A 41 10.94 -11.53 -13.28
CA GLN A 41 10.08 -12.64 -13.72
C GLN A 41 9.50 -12.34 -15.10
N PRO A 42 9.63 -13.23 -16.08
CA PRO A 42 9.04 -13.03 -17.41
C PRO A 42 7.51 -13.04 -17.33
N LEU A 43 6.84 -12.23 -18.15
CA LEU A 43 5.37 -12.19 -18.17
C LEU A 43 4.76 -13.39 -18.89
N SER A 44 5.39 -13.88 -19.95
CA SER A 44 4.83 -14.91 -20.84
C SER A 44 4.35 -16.19 -20.13
N PRO A 45 5.02 -16.76 -19.10
CA PRO A 45 4.55 -17.96 -18.42
C PRO A 45 3.36 -17.72 -17.49
N LEU A 46 3.01 -16.45 -17.24
CA LEU A 46 1.94 -16.07 -16.33
C LEU A 46 0.63 -15.81 -17.07
N ALA A 47 0.68 -15.58 -18.39
CA ALA A 47 -0.47 -15.25 -19.22
C ALA A 47 -1.63 -16.23 -19.05
N GLY A 48 -2.86 -15.72 -19.04
CA GLY A 48 -4.08 -16.52 -18.89
C GLY A 48 -4.39 -17.00 -17.47
N ARG A 49 -3.42 -16.95 -16.53
CA ARG A 49 -3.67 -17.32 -15.13
C ARG A 49 -4.50 -16.25 -14.42
N HIS A 50 -5.38 -16.64 -13.51
CA HIS A 50 -6.19 -15.68 -12.75
C HIS A 50 -5.29 -14.78 -11.88
N ALA A 51 -5.45 -13.47 -12.06
CA ALA A 51 -4.65 -12.42 -11.48
C ALA A 51 -5.54 -11.34 -10.84
N VAL A 52 -5.12 -10.89 -9.67
CA VAL A 52 -5.63 -9.70 -8.98
C VAL A 52 -4.52 -8.66 -9.01
N ILE A 53 -4.81 -7.49 -9.56
CA ILE A 53 -3.84 -6.39 -9.72
C ILE A 53 -4.34 -5.21 -8.91
N GLU A 54 -3.51 -4.79 -7.97
CA GLU A 54 -3.77 -3.72 -7.00
C GLU A 54 -2.86 -2.52 -7.29
N GLU A 55 -3.32 -1.32 -6.95
CA GLU A 55 -2.43 -0.15 -6.90
C GLU A 55 -1.33 -0.43 -5.87
N LYS A 56 -0.07 -0.23 -6.27
CA LYS A 56 1.02 -0.30 -5.30
C LYS A 56 1.08 1.03 -4.54
N MET A 57 0.74 0.97 -3.25
CA MET A 57 0.86 2.10 -2.34
C MET A 57 2.30 2.26 -1.83
N ASP A 58 2.71 3.50 -1.59
CA ASP A 58 4.03 3.87 -1.06
C ASP A 58 3.90 4.33 0.39
N GLY A 59 4.08 3.38 1.32
CA GLY A 59 4.08 3.66 2.75
C GLY A 59 5.09 2.79 3.49
N ALA A 60 4.77 2.44 4.73
CA ALA A 60 5.59 1.59 5.55
C ALA A 60 4.89 0.25 5.82
N ASN A 61 5.50 -0.85 5.42
CA ASN A 61 4.96 -2.17 5.72
C ASN A 61 4.76 -2.37 7.23
N CYS A 62 3.56 -2.82 7.61
CA CYS A 62 3.21 -3.22 8.95
C CYS A 62 2.44 -4.54 8.96
N ALA A 63 2.27 -5.12 10.15
CA ALA A 63 1.31 -6.20 10.36
C ALA A 63 0.69 -6.17 11.76
N ILE A 64 -0.47 -6.81 11.86
CA ILE A 64 -1.27 -6.95 13.07
C ILE A 64 -1.58 -8.43 13.27
N SER A 65 -1.37 -8.92 14.48
CA SER A 65 -1.68 -10.31 14.86
C SER A 65 -1.87 -10.41 16.36
N PHE A 66 -2.27 -11.58 16.85
CA PHE A 66 -2.35 -11.86 18.27
C PHE A 66 -1.50 -13.07 18.65
N THR A 67 -1.04 -13.09 19.90
CA THR A 67 -0.45 -14.30 20.51
C THR A 67 -1.56 -15.30 20.85
N GLU A 68 -1.20 -16.54 21.18
CA GLU A 68 -2.14 -17.56 21.70
C GLU A 68 -2.87 -17.06 22.96
N GLY A 69 -2.23 -16.20 23.76
CA GLY A 69 -2.83 -15.54 24.92
C GLY A 69 -3.76 -14.37 24.58
N GLY A 70 -3.97 -14.06 23.30
CA GLY A 70 -4.81 -12.95 22.85
C GLY A 70 -4.14 -11.58 22.94
N GLU A 71 -2.81 -11.51 23.04
CA GLU A 71 -2.10 -10.24 23.16
C GLU A 71 -1.86 -9.62 21.78
N LEU A 72 -2.28 -8.37 21.60
CA LEU A 72 -2.06 -7.63 20.36
C LEU A 72 -0.56 -7.42 20.07
N CYS A 73 -0.14 -7.93 18.91
CA CYS A 73 1.18 -7.75 18.32
C CYS A 73 1.10 -6.81 17.11
N LEU A 74 1.82 -5.69 17.17
CA LEU A 74 2.04 -4.78 16.04
C LEU A 74 3.48 -4.93 15.56
N GLN A 75 3.69 -5.03 14.25
CA GLN A 75 5.02 -5.18 13.68
C GLN A 75 5.28 -4.22 12.53
N SER A 76 6.54 -3.80 12.39
CA SER A 76 7.08 -3.30 11.13
C SER A 76 7.54 -4.47 10.26
N ARG A 77 8.21 -4.18 9.14
CA ARG A 77 8.89 -5.20 8.32
C ARG A 77 9.97 -5.99 9.09
N GLY A 78 10.66 -5.33 10.03
CA GLY A 78 11.91 -5.84 10.61
C GLY A 78 11.78 -6.42 12.02
N HIS A 79 10.87 -5.85 12.81
CA HIS A 79 10.72 -6.06 14.25
C HIS A 79 9.32 -5.69 14.75
N TYR A 80 8.94 -6.17 15.95
CA TYR A 80 7.72 -5.76 16.64
C TYR A 80 7.82 -4.31 17.12
N LEU A 81 6.72 -3.57 17.01
CA LEU A 81 6.61 -2.17 17.42
C LEU A 81 6.39 -2.09 18.93
N LEU A 82 7.36 -1.53 19.63
CA LEU A 82 7.36 -1.36 21.09
C LEU A 82 7.07 0.08 21.51
N GLY A 83 6.98 0.99 20.54
CA GLY A 83 6.86 2.43 20.74
C GLY A 83 8.22 3.12 20.89
N GLY A 84 8.18 4.45 21.04
CA GLY A 84 9.34 5.29 21.26
C GLY A 84 9.75 6.15 20.06
N ALA A 85 10.78 6.99 20.26
CA ALA A 85 11.13 8.07 19.33
C ALA A 85 11.57 7.60 17.92
N ARG A 86 12.10 6.38 17.80
CA ARG A 86 12.50 5.78 16.52
C ARG A 86 11.33 5.20 15.73
N GLU A 87 10.17 5.05 16.35
CA GLU A 87 8.95 4.47 15.77
C GLU A 87 7.85 5.52 15.60
N ARG A 88 8.19 6.82 15.62
CA ARG A 88 7.23 7.95 15.52
C ARG A 88 6.26 7.82 14.34
N GLN A 89 6.71 7.29 13.20
CA GLN A 89 5.84 7.07 12.04
C GLN A 89 4.71 6.07 12.33
N PHE A 90 4.90 5.13 13.25
CA PHE A 90 3.90 4.14 13.68
C PHE A 90 3.16 4.53 14.96
N ALA A 91 3.47 5.68 15.56
CA ALA A 91 2.91 6.06 16.86
C ALA A 91 1.36 6.07 16.86
N ALA A 92 0.74 6.48 15.77
CA ALA A 92 -0.72 6.50 15.62
C ALA A 92 -1.34 5.11 15.32
N LEU A 93 -0.55 4.10 14.93
CA LEU A 93 -1.04 2.73 14.73
C LEU A 93 -1.41 2.08 16.07
N HIS A 94 -0.66 2.37 17.15
CA HIS A 94 -0.93 1.84 18.48
C HIS A 94 -2.33 2.19 19.02
N PRO A 95 -2.71 3.48 19.16
CA PRO A 95 -4.04 3.84 19.68
C PRO A 95 -5.17 3.36 18.76
N TRP A 96 -4.99 3.35 17.43
CA TRP A 96 -5.97 2.80 16.50
C TRP A 96 -6.19 1.30 16.73
N ALA A 97 -5.12 0.51 16.77
CA ALA A 97 -5.23 -0.93 16.94
C ALA A 97 -5.77 -1.31 18.33
N ARG A 98 -5.50 -0.49 19.36
CA ARG A 98 -6.08 -0.65 20.69
C ARG A 98 -7.57 -0.32 20.73
N ALA A 99 -8.01 0.73 20.03
CA ALA A 99 -9.42 1.08 19.96
C ALA A 99 -10.26 -0.02 19.30
N HIS A 100 -9.69 -0.74 18.33
CA HIS A 100 -10.35 -1.82 17.59
C HIS A 100 -9.93 -3.22 18.04
N GLU A 101 -9.23 -3.35 19.17
CA GLU A 101 -8.56 -4.60 19.58
C GLU A 101 -9.52 -5.76 19.71
N VAL A 102 -10.70 -5.54 20.30
CA VAL A 102 -11.73 -6.58 20.49
C VAL A 102 -12.20 -7.13 19.15
N ALA A 103 -12.60 -6.25 18.23
CA ALA A 103 -13.06 -6.66 16.90
C ALA A 103 -11.94 -7.35 16.10
N LEU A 104 -10.73 -6.81 16.18
CA LEU A 104 -9.54 -7.40 15.55
C LEU A 104 -9.24 -8.80 16.12
N LEU A 105 -9.33 -9.00 17.43
CA LEU A 105 -9.09 -10.29 18.08
C LEU A 105 -10.16 -11.32 17.70
N GLU A 106 -11.44 -10.93 17.73
CA GLU A 106 -12.57 -11.78 17.33
C GLU A 106 -12.48 -12.23 15.86
N CYS A 107 -11.84 -11.43 15.01
CA CYS A 107 -11.68 -11.75 13.59
C CYS A 107 -10.37 -12.51 13.30
N LEU A 108 -9.24 -12.03 13.81
CA LEU A 108 -7.92 -12.55 13.46
C LEU A 108 -7.52 -13.74 14.33
N HIS A 109 -7.95 -13.76 15.59
CA HIS A 109 -7.51 -14.73 16.59
C HIS A 109 -5.97 -14.75 16.67
N ASP A 110 -5.40 -15.83 17.20
CA ASP A 110 -3.97 -16.14 17.07
C ASP A 110 -3.60 -16.73 15.69
N ARG A 111 -4.60 -16.99 14.84
CA ARG A 111 -4.46 -17.68 13.55
C ARG A 111 -3.97 -16.79 12.42
N TYR A 112 -4.51 -15.58 12.30
CA TYR A 112 -4.27 -14.72 11.13
C TYR A 112 -3.24 -13.63 11.42
N VAL A 113 -2.39 -13.35 10.43
CA VAL A 113 -1.52 -12.17 10.42
C VAL A 113 -1.98 -11.26 9.29
N LEU A 114 -2.52 -10.11 9.65
CA LEU A 114 -2.95 -9.08 8.72
C LEU A 114 -1.73 -8.23 8.35
N TYR A 115 -1.35 -8.23 7.08
CA TYR A 115 -0.31 -7.35 6.53
C TYR A 115 -0.95 -6.16 5.84
N GLY A 116 -0.39 -4.98 6.09
CA GLY A 116 -0.85 -3.75 5.46
C GLY A 116 0.27 -2.76 5.22
N GLU A 117 -0.04 -1.79 4.38
CA GLU A 117 0.77 -0.61 4.18
C GLU A 117 0.27 0.47 5.15
N TRP A 118 1.17 0.92 6.03
CA TRP A 118 0.89 2.02 6.95
C TRP A 118 1.25 3.34 6.27
N MET A 119 0.23 4.16 6.08
CA MET A 119 0.27 5.34 5.21
C MET A 119 0.32 6.65 6.00
N PHE A 120 0.46 6.63 7.33
CA PHE A 120 0.45 7.87 8.12
C PHE A 120 1.54 8.83 7.68
N ALA A 121 2.80 8.40 7.72
CA ALA A 121 3.92 9.23 7.28
C ALA A 121 4.11 9.07 5.76
N LYS A 122 4.21 10.19 5.06
CA LYS A 122 4.65 10.24 3.67
C LYS A 122 6.00 9.54 3.54
N HIS A 123 6.08 8.57 2.65
CA HIS A 123 7.33 8.02 2.19
C HIS A 123 7.88 8.91 1.05
N SER A 124 7.78 8.48 -0.20
CA SER A 124 8.13 9.27 -1.38
C SER A 124 6.87 9.93 -1.97
N MET A 125 5.73 9.25 -1.97
CA MET A 125 4.46 9.82 -2.41
C MET A 125 3.69 10.45 -1.24
N PHE A 126 3.40 11.74 -1.35
CA PHE A 126 2.36 12.40 -0.56
C PHE A 126 0.96 12.03 -1.08
N TYR A 127 0.08 11.64 -0.19
CA TYR A 127 -1.33 11.40 -0.47
C TYR A 127 -2.17 12.38 0.32
N ASP A 128 -3.23 12.92 -0.28
CA ASP A 128 -4.07 13.96 0.32
C ASP A 128 -5.52 13.52 0.54
N GLN A 129 -5.90 12.31 0.08
CA GLN A 129 -7.26 11.79 0.21
C GLN A 129 -7.32 10.28 0.51
N LEU A 130 -6.47 9.78 1.42
CA LEU A 130 -6.51 8.36 1.80
C LEU A 130 -7.85 7.99 2.48
N PRO A 131 -8.47 6.84 2.15
CA PRO A 131 -9.68 6.38 2.85
C PRO A 131 -9.36 5.90 4.28
N HIS A 132 -8.11 5.49 4.53
CA HIS A 132 -7.63 5.06 5.85
C HIS A 132 -6.08 5.07 5.87
N TYR A 133 -5.47 5.12 7.06
CA TYR A 133 -4.00 5.03 7.17
C TYR A 133 -3.46 3.61 7.12
N LEU A 134 -4.22 2.61 7.58
CA LEU A 134 -3.90 1.21 7.37
C LEU A 134 -4.60 0.73 6.10
N LEU A 135 -3.81 0.34 5.09
CA LEU A 135 -4.31 -0.29 3.87
C LEU A 135 -3.87 -1.76 3.83
N GLU A 136 -4.80 -2.68 4.09
CA GLU A 136 -4.51 -4.11 4.09
C GLU A 136 -4.24 -4.64 2.68
N PHE A 137 -3.25 -5.51 2.50
CA PHE A 137 -2.92 -6.05 1.17
C PHE A 137 -2.73 -7.58 1.14
N ASP A 138 -2.53 -8.23 2.29
CA ASP A 138 -2.46 -9.69 2.39
C ASP A 138 -2.78 -10.15 3.82
N VAL A 139 -3.33 -11.36 3.94
CA VAL A 139 -3.52 -12.04 5.24
C VAL A 139 -2.86 -13.42 5.18
N TRP A 140 -1.97 -13.70 6.13
CA TRP A 140 -1.39 -15.03 6.31
C TRP A 140 -2.22 -15.88 7.26
N ASP A 141 -2.60 -17.08 6.82
CA ASP A 141 -3.26 -18.09 7.63
C ASP A 141 -2.20 -19.03 8.22
N ARG A 142 -1.95 -18.94 9.53
CA ARG A 142 -0.99 -19.83 10.21
C ARG A 142 -1.43 -21.28 10.21
N ALA A 143 -2.73 -21.57 10.19
CA ALA A 143 -3.20 -22.97 10.19
C ALA A 143 -2.98 -23.62 8.83
N GLN A 144 -3.21 -22.87 7.74
CA GLN A 144 -3.06 -23.38 6.36
C GLN A 144 -1.67 -23.11 5.76
N GLN A 145 -0.84 -22.32 6.43
CA GLN A 145 0.49 -21.89 5.96
C GLN A 145 0.42 -21.29 4.56
N CYS A 146 -0.56 -20.41 4.33
CA CYS A 146 -0.76 -19.76 3.04
C CYS A 146 -1.25 -18.32 3.21
N PHE A 147 -1.05 -17.51 2.18
CA PHE A 147 -1.71 -16.22 2.07
C PHE A 147 -3.10 -16.43 1.47
N LEU A 148 -4.13 -15.86 2.09
CA LEU A 148 -5.51 -15.98 1.62
C LEU A 148 -5.69 -15.29 0.27
N SER A 149 -6.53 -15.87 -0.60
CA SER A 149 -6.97 -15.17 -1.82
C SER A 149 -7.73 -13.90 -1.48
N THR A 150 -7.77 -12.96 -2.41
CA THR A 150 -8.43 -11.66 -2.28
C THR A 150 -9.90 -11.79 -1.85
N PRO A 151 -10.73 -12.67 -2.44
CA PRO A 151 -12.08 -12.91 -1.95
C PRO A 151 -12.12 -13.40 -0.49
N ARG A 152 -11.20 -14.27 -0.06
CA ARG A 152 -11.17 -14.82 1.30
C ARG A 152 -10.71 -13.80 2.34
N ARG A 153 -9.70 -12.98 2.04
CA ARG A 153 -9.27 -11.90 2.95
C ARG A 153 -10.34 -10.81 3.04
N HIS A 154 -10.99 -10.43 1.94
CA HIS A 154 -12.13 -9.49 1.99
C HIS A 154 -13.29 -10.05 2.82
N ALA A 155 -13.65 -11.32 2.65
CA ALA A 155 -14.70 -11.95 3.44
C ALA A 155 -14.36 -12.02 4.95
N LEU A 156 -13.09 -12.33 5.27
CA LEU A 156 -12.60 -12.34 6.66
C LEU A 156 -12.74 -10.96 7.29
N LEU A 157 -12.30 -9.90 6.59
CA LEU A 157 -12.18 -8.55 7.13
C LEU A 157 -13.46 -7.70 6.97
N ALA A 158 -14.52 -8.22 6.35
CA ALA A 158 -15.71 -7.46 5.96
C ALA A 158 -16.42 -6.71 7.11
N ARG A 159 -16.20 -7.11 8.36
CA ARG A 159 -16.79 -6.49 9.56
C ARG A 159 -15.84 -5.57 10.32
N LEU A 160 -14.59 -5.45 9.87
CA LEU A 160 -13.59 -4.61 10.50
C LEU A 160 -13.51 -3.25 9.81
N PRO A 161 -13.11 -2.19 10.53
CA PRO A 161 -12.79 -0.89 9.93
C PRO A 161 -11.40 -0.94 9.26
N VAL A 162 -11.17 -1.90 8.38
CA VAL A 162 -9.92 -2.11 7.65
C VAL A 162 -10.19 -1.98 6.16
N VAL A 163 -9.57 -0.98 5.54
CA VAL A 163 -9.64 -0.78 4.09
C VAL A 163 -8.53 -1.59 3.44
N SER A 164 -8.85 -2.43 2.45
CA SER A 164 -7.82 -3.08 1.62
C SER A 164 -7.27 -2.11 0.56
N VAL A 165 -6.06 -2.34 0.05
CA VAL A 165 -5.54 -1.64 -1.14
C VAL A 165 -6.50 -1.81 -2.34
N PRO A 166 -6.61 -0.82 -3.23
CA PRO A 166 -7.61 -0.85 -4.28
C PRO A 166 -7.23 -1.86 -5.37
N VAL A 167 -8.17 -2.74 -5.71
CA VAL A 167 -8.06 -3.65 -6.85
C VAL A 167 -8.42 -2.86 -8.12
N LEU A 168 -7.46 -2.79 -9.05
CA LEU A 168 -7.62 -2.12 -10.34
C LEU A 168 -8.08 -3.09 -11.44
N TYR A 169 -7.69 -4.36 -11.33
CA TYR A 169 -8.05 -5.40 -12.29
C TYR A 169 -8.15 -6.78 -11.64
N GLU A 170 -9.14 -7.55 -12.08
CA GLU A 170 -9.30 -8.96 -11.77
C GLU A 170 -9.63 -9.75 -13.04
N GLY A 171 -8.87 -10.81 -13.31
CA GLY A 171 -9.10 -11.66 -14.48
C GLY A 171 -7.84 -12.38 -14.94
N PRO A 172 -7.84 -12.95 -16.16
CA PRO A 172 -6.64 -13.58 -16.71
C PRO A 172 -5.48 -12.58 -16.82
N MET A 173 -4.26 -12.98 -16.47
CA MET A 173 -3.06 -12.17 -16.67
C MET A 173 -2.89 -11.87 -18.18
N PRO A 174 -2.69 -10.61 -18.59
CA PRO A 174 -2.48 -10.27 -19.99
C PRO A 174 -1.13 -10.77 -20.50
N GLU A 175 -1.06 -11.06 -21.80
CA GLU A 175 0.21 -11.42 -22.47
C GLU A 175 1.16 -10.23 -22.66
N ARG A 176 0.61 -9.01 -22.60
CA ARG A 176 1.34 -7.79 -22.95
C ARG A 176 1.58 -6.89 -21.74
N ALA A 177 2.83 -6.51 -21.54
CA ALA A 177 3.22 -5.63 -20.44
C ALA A 177 2.65 -4.20 -20.57
N ASP A 178 2.39 -3.72 -21.78
CA ASP A 178 1.81 -2.38 -21.98
C ASP A 178 0.36 -2.27 -21.48
N TRP A 179 -0.39 -3.37 -21.46
CA TRP A 179 -1.71 -3.41 -20.85
C TRP A 179 -1.62 -3.27 -19.33
N LEU A 180 -0.64 -3.91 -18.70
CA LEU A 180 -0.34 -3.71 -17.29
C LEU A 180 0.01 -2.25 -17.03
N TRP A 181 0.94 -1.67 -17.80
CA TRP A 181 1.32 -0.27 -17.64
C TRP A 181 0.18 0.72 -17.81
N SER A 182 -0.85 0.41 -18.61
CA SER A 182 -2.04 1.26 -18.73
C SER A 182 -2.87 1.38 -17.45
N LEU A 183 -2.69 0.45 -16.49
CA LEU A 183 -3.30 0.54 -15.15
C LEU A 183 -2.55 1.52 -14.23
N VAL A 184 -1.32 1.93 -14.58
CA VAL A 184 -0.56 2.92 -13.81
C VAL A 184 -1.02 4.33 -14.19
N GLY A 185 -2.17 4.72 -13.66
CA GLY A 185 -2.72 6.07 -13.76
C GLY A 185 -2.31 6.97 -12.58
N PRO A 186 -2.87 8.20 -12.52
CA PRO A 186 -2.83 9.00 -11.29
C PRO A 186 -3.30 8.17 -10.10
N SER A 187 -2.59 8.25 -8.96
CA SER A 187 -2.97 7.50 -7.76
C SER A 187 -4.39 7.86 -7.30
N LEU A 188 -5.17 6.86 -6.90
CA LEU A 188 -6.51 7.07 -6.36
C LEU A 188 -6.51 7.91 -5.07
N ALA A 189 -5.39 7.98 -4.36
CA ALA A 189 -5.24 8.76 -3.13
C ALA A 189 -4.61 10.15 -3.34
N ARG A 190 -4.48 10.60 -4.60
CA ARG A 190 -4.01 11.95 -4.96
C ARG A 190 -5.10 12.73 -5.70
N THR A 191 -5.60 13.82 -5.10
CA THR A 191 -6.44 14.79 -5.82
C THR A 191 -5.58 15.55 -6.85
N PRO A 192 -6.15 16.25 -7.85
CA PRO A 192 -5.39 17.17 -8.70
C PRO A 192 -4.62 18.26 -7.93
N GLY A 193 -5.04 18.60 -6.71
CA GLY A 193 -4.40 19.60 -5.83
C GLY A 193 -3.44 19.01 -4.78
N TRP A 194 -3.04 17.74 -4.92
CA TRP A 194 -2.17 17.05 -3.95
C TRP A 194 -0.85 17.78 -3.71
N SER A 195 -0.34 18.48 -4.72
CA SER A 195 0.94 19.18 -4.65
C SER A 195 0.83 20.42 -3.76
N GLU A 196 -0.22 21.22 -3.92
CA GLU A 196 -0.51 22.37 -3.08
C GLU A 196 -0.84 21.94 -1.64
N ALA A 197 -1.55 20.81 -1.48
CA ALA A 197 -1.82 20.22 -0.18
C ALA A 197 -0.54 19.80 0.55
N LEU A 198 0.47 19.30 -0.18
CA LEU A 198 1.79 19.00 0.38
C LEU A 198 2.47 20.27 0.92
N ASP A 199 2.51 21.35 0.14
CA ASP A 199 3.12 22.62 0.57
C ASP A 199 2.43 23.20 1.81
N ALA A 200 1.09 23.23 1.80
CA ALA A 200 0.31 23.69 2.94
C ALA A 200 0.58 22.83 4.20
N CYS A 201 0.75 21.51 4.04
CA CYS A 201 1.10 20.62 5.15
C CYS A 201 2.50 20.89 5.70
N ILE A 202 3.49 21.06 4.82
CA ILE A 202 4.88 21.39 5.17
C ILE A 202 4.94 22.72 5.93
N GLU A 203 4.29 23.76 5.41
CA GLU A 203 4.26 25.09 6.01
C GLU A 203 3.59 25.08 7.39
N ARG A 204 2.41 24.45 7.50
CA ARG A 204 1.69 24.30 8.76
C ARG A 204 2.52 23.62 9.85
N LEU A 205 3.38 22.68 9.47
CA LEU A 205 4.24 21.94 10.39
C LEU A 205 5.61 22.60 10.62
N GLY A 206 5.91 23.72 9.93
CA GLY A 206 7.21 24.39 10.02
C GLY A 206 8.38 23.54 9.54
N LEU A 207 8.15 22.63 8.58
CA LEU A 207 9.17 21.71 8.08
C LEU A 207 10.05 22.35 6.99
N PRO A 208 11.31 21.89 6.79
CA PRO A 208 12.17 22.42 5.74
C PRO A 208 11.61 22.13 4.34
N HIS A 209 11.06 23.16 3.69
CA HIS A 209 10.28 23.02 2.46
C HIS A 209 11.06 22.38 1.31
N ALA A 210 12.26 22.89 1.02
CA ALA A 210 13.12 22.37 -0.05
C ALA A 210 13.45 20.88 0.14
N LEU A 211 13.76 20.46 1.36
CA LEU A 211 14.06 19.06 1.69
C LEU A 211 12.82 18.17 1.51
N CYS A 212 11.67 18.61 2.03
CA CYS A 212 10.43 17.84 1.93
C CYS A 212 10.00 17.66 0.46
N ARG A 213 10.17 18.69 -0.38
CA ARG A 213 9.92 18.60 -1.82
C ARG A 213 10.91 17.71 -2.54
N GLN A 214 12.21 17.84 -2.26
CA GLN A 214 13.24 16.96 -2.83
C GLN A 214 12.97 15.47 -2.52
N GLN A 215 12.45 15.18 -1.33
CA GLN A 215 12.11 13.82 -0.90
C GLN A 215 10.71 13.35 -1.33
N SER A 216 10.02 14.09 -2.20
CA SER A 216 8.65 13.78 -2.63
C SER A 216 8.58 13.55 -4.14
N ASP A 217 8.01 12.42 -4.56
CA ASP A 217 7.82 12.10 -5.97
C ASP A 217 6.85 13.12 -6.61
N PRO A 218 7.30 13.89 -7.62
CA PRO A 218 6.50 14.90 -8.28
C PRO A 218 5.45 14.32 -9.24
N SER A 219 5.54 13.03 -9.59
CA SER A 219 4.63 12.42 -10.55
C SER A 219 3.23 12.21 -9.96
N PRO A 220 2.13 12.55 -10.64
CA PRO A 220 0.80 12.22 -10.15
C PRO A 220 0.52 10.70 -10.19
N LEU A 221 1.30 9.95 -10.97
CA LEU A 221 1.10 8.52 -11.21
C LEU A 221 1.39 7.70 -9.95
N ALA A 222 0.58 6.66 -9.72
CA ALA A 222 0.85 5.64 -8.70
C ALA A 222 2.28 5.09 -8.83
N GLU A 223 2.87 4.62 -7.73
CA GLU A 223 4.21 4.02 -7.73
C GLU A 223 4.33 2.90 -8.78
N GLY A 224 3.25 2.12 -8.90
CA GLY A 224 3.12 1.05 -9.86
C GLY A 224 2.04 0.07 -9.45
N LEU A 225 2.26 -1.22 -9.70
CA LEU A 225 1.28 -2.28 -9.51
C LEU A 225 1.84 -3.38 -8.62
N TYR A 226 0.96 -3.88 -7.76
CA TYR A 226 1.14 -5.11 -7.03
C TYR A 226 0.23 -6.18 -7.64
N MET A 227 0.78 -7.34 -7.99
CA MET A 227 0.02 -8.37 -8.71
C MET A 227 0.11 -9.69 -7.95
N LYS A 228 -1.03 -10.33 -7.79
CA LYS A 228 -1.17 -11.67 -7.21
C LYS A 228 -1.75 -12.60 -8.24
N LEU A 229 -1.13 -13.76 -8.43
CA LEU A 229 -1.80 -14.90 -9.05
C LEU A 229 -2.47 -15.67 -7.94
N GLU A 230 -3.76 -15.93 -8.11
CA GLU A 230 -4.59 -16.55 -7.07
C GLU A 230 -5.36 -17.73 -7.62
N ASP A 231 -5.67 -18.69 -6.74
CA ASP A 231 -6.80 -19.59 -6.93
C ASP A 231 -7.96 -19.17 -6.01
N GLY A 232 -9.04 -19.94 -5.96
CA GLY A 232 -10.19 -19.63 -5.10
C GLY A 232 -9.87 -19.58 -3.60
N HIS A 233 -8.70 -20.05 -3.17
CA HIS A 233 -8.34 -20.20 -1.76
C HIS A 233 -7.12 -19.39 -1.32
N LYS A 234 -6.13 -19.17 -2.18
CA LYS A 234 -4.83 -18.61 -1.78
C LYS A 234 -4.10 -17.85 -2.89
N VAL A 235 -3.13 -17.04 -2.46
CA VAL A 235 -2.12 -16.46 -3.34
C VAL A 235 -1.10 -17.54 -3.72
N LEU A 236 -0.89 -17.73 -5.02
CA LEU A 236 0.04 -18.69 -5.62
C LEU A 236 1.40 -18.05 -5.94
N ALA A 237 1.37 -16.81 -6.41
CA ALA A 237 2.57 -16.04 -6.74
C ALA A 237 2.28 -14.55 -6.63
N ARG A 238 3.34 -13.76 -6.45
CA ARG A 238 3.26 -12.31 -6.32
C ARG A 238 4.34 -11.65 -7.15
N PHE A 239 4.02 -10.51 -7.74
CA PHE A 239 4.93 -9.73 -8.56
C PHE A 239 4.67 -8.24 -8.36
N LYS A 240 5.64 -7.42 -8.73
CA LYS A 240 5.45 -5.97 -8.77
C LYS A 240 6.00 -5.35 -10.04
N LEU A 241 5.30 -4.34 -10.52
CA LEU A 241 5.77 -3.39 -11.52
C LEU A 241 5.92 -2.05 -10.81
N VAL A 242 7.08 -1.42 -10.92
CA VAL A 242 7.40 -0.14 -10.29
C VAL A 242 7.98 0.77 -11.36
N ARG A 243 7.49 2.01 -11.44
CA ARG A 243 7.97 2.98 -12.43
C ARG A 243 9.46 3.28 -12.24
N ALA A 244 10.17 3.48 -13.35
CA ALA A 244 11.61 3.71 -13.32
C ALA A 244 11.99 5.08 -12.72
N ASP A 245 11.24 6.12 -13.07
CA ASP A 245 11.40 7.47 -12.54
C ASP A 245 11.17 7.53 -11.02
N PHE A 246 10.22 6.76 -10.48
CA PHE A 246 10.02 6.61 -9.04
C PHE A 246 11.25 6.01 -8.33
N VAL A 247 11.83 4.95 -8.90
CA VAL A 247 13.05 4.33 -8.33
C VAL A 247 14.22 5.30 -8.37
N GLN A 248 14.40 5.99 -9.49
CA GLN A 248 15.45 7.00 -9.63
C GLN A 248 15.27 8.12 -8.60
N HIS A 249 14.05 8.61 -8.42
CA HIS A 249 13.73 9.64 -7.42
C HIS A 249 14.09 9.21 -6.00
N ILE A 250 13.81 7.97 -5.61
CA ILE A 250 14.22 7.44 -4.30
C ILE A 250 15.74 7.48 -4.15
N LEU A 251 16.49 7.04 -5.17
CA LEU A 251 17.95 7.04 -5.14
C LEU A 251 18.52 8.46 -5.03
N ASP A 252 17.97 9.40 -5.80
CA ASP A 252 18.42 10.80 -5.84
C ASP A 252 18.07 11.57 -4.55
N SER A 253 17.04 11.14 -3.82
CA SER A 253 16.62 11.76 -2.56
C SER A 253 17.58 11.53 -1.38
N GLY A 254 18.60 10.65 -1.54
CA GLY A 254 19.82 10.60 -0.73
C GLY A 254 19.68 10.36 0.79
N SER A 255 18.52 9.96 1.31
CA SER A 255 18.24 9.91 2.75
C SER A 255 17.51 8.63 3.18
N HIS A 256 17.95 8.05 4.31
CA HIS A 256 17.24 6.96 4.97
C HIS A 256 15.88 7.45 5.50
N HIS A 257 14.80 6.72 5.21
CA HIS A 257 13.43 7.10 5.56
C HIS A 257 13.22 7.42 7.05
N SER A 258 13.97 6.79 7.96
CA SER A 258 13.88 7.00 9.42
C SER A 258 14.35 8.39 9.90
N GLU A 259 15.10 9.11 9.08
CA GLU A 259 15.66 10.42 9.42
C GLU A 259 14.91 11.58 8.72
N ARG A 260 13.94 11.24 7.85
CA ARG A 260 13.17 12.22 7.11
C ARG A 260 12.19 12.96 8.03
N PRO A 261 11.88 14.23 7.76
CA PRO A 261 10.75 14.92 8.37
C PRO A 261 9.46 14.10 8.21
N ILE A 262 8.66 13.98 9.27
CA ILE A 262 7.36 13.31 9.19
C ILE A 262 6.35 14.31 8.63
N VAL A 263 6.03 14.14 7.35
CA VAL A 263 4.87 14.78 6.72
C VAL A 263 3.71 13.79 6.78
N PRO A 264 2.65 14.03 7.55
CA PRO A 264 1.51 13.14 7.60
C PRO A 264 0.71 13.24 6.30
N ASN A 265 0.35 12.10 5.70
CA ASN A 265 -0.57 12.06 4.58
C ASN A 265 -1.98 12.52 5.02
N GLY A 266 -2.73 13.09 4.07
CA GLY A 266 -4.12 13.51 4.26
C GLY A 266 -5.08 12.33 4.13
N LEU A 267 -6.13 12.37 4.95
CA LEU A 267 -7.29 11.49 4.81
C LEU A 267 -8.36 12.18 3.97
N ALA A 268 -9.17 11.39 3.27
CA ALA A 268 -10.36 11.90 2.60
C ALA A 268 -11.33 12.55 3.60
N SER A 269 -12.15 13.49 3.10
CA SER A 269 -13.16 14.15 3.93
C SER A 269 -14.16 13.13 4.50
N GLY A 270 -14.46 13.23 5.80
CA GLY A 270 -15.40 12.33 6.48
C GLY A 270 -14.79 11.01 6.96
N VAL A 271 -13.48 10.78 6.78
CA VAL A 271 -12.80 9.63 7.37
C VAL A 271 -12.77 9.75 8.89
N ASP A 272 -13.34 8.76 9.57
CA ASP A 272 -13.21 8.54 11.02
C ASP A 272 -12.49 7.22 11.26
N LEU A 273 -11.24 7.30 11.69
CA LEU A 273 -10.39 6.13 11.95
C LEU A 273 -10.89 5.28 13.12
N TYR A 274 -11.72 5.84 14.00
CA TYR A 274 -12.19 5.19 15.23
C TYR A 274 -13.65 4.73 15.14
N ALA A 275 -14.31 4.95 14.00
CA ALA A 275 -15.62 4.39 13.74
C ALA A 275 -15.56 2.84 13.70
N PRO A 276 -16.61 2.14 14.17
CA PRO A 276 -16.65 0.68 14.17
C PRO A 276 -16.75 0.08 12.76
N GLN A 277 -17.07 0.91 11.76
CA GLN A 277 -17.13 0.56 10.35
C GLN A 277 -16.39 1.62 9.54
N MET A 278 -15.93 1.24 8.35
CA MET A 278 -15.26 2.18 7.45
C MET A 278 -16.22 3.31 7.06
N SER A 279 -15.78 4.56 7.17
CA SER A 279 -16.56 5.72 6.74
C SER A 279 -16.23 6.21 5.33
N CYS A 280 -15.23 5.61 4.68
CA CYS A 280 -14.83 5.89 3.31
C CYS A 280 -14.32 4.61 2.64
N HIS A 281 -14.72 4.40 1.38
CA HIS A 281 -14.29 3.32 0.52
C HIS A 281 -13.55 3.88 -0.70
N TRP A 282 -12.73 3.04 -1.34
CA TRP A 282 -12.09 3.41 -2.61
C TRP A 282 -13.09 3.77 -3.71
N ALA A 283 -14.29 3.19 -3.70
CA ALA A 283 -15.35 3.53 -4.65
C ALA A 283 -15.80 5.00 -4.51
N ASP A 284 -15.81 5.55 -3.30
CA ASP A 284 -16.12 6.96 -3.04
C ASP A 284 -15.04 7.89 -3.62
N LEU A 285 -13.83 7.37 -3.79
CA LEU A 285 -12.67 8.04 -4.38
C LEU A 285 -12.51 7.73 -5.88
N GLY A 286 -13.52 7.12 -6.50
CA GLY A 286 -13.57 6.84 -7.94
C GLY A 286 -12.86 5.57 -8.39
N ALA A 287 -12.47 4.68 -7.47
CA ALA A 287 -11.88 3.40 -7.84
C ALA A 287 -12.87 2.51 -8.58
N GLN A 288 -12.38 1.85 -9.64
CA GLN A 288 -13.13 0.89 -10.43
C GLN A 288 -12.23 -0.30 -10.74
N CYS A 289 -12.72 -1.50 -10.45
CA CYS A 289 -12.04 -2.74 -10.86
C CYS A 289 -12.48 -3.12 -12.28
N LEU A 290 -11.51 -3.34 -13.16
CA LEU A 290 -11.74 -3.91 -14.47
C LEU A 290 -11.81 -5.43 -14.38
N TYR A 291 -12.77 -6.05 -15.06
CA TYR A 291 -12.95 -7.50 -15.04
C TYR A 291 -12.69 -8.12 -16.41
N GLY A 292 -11.67 -8.97 -16.50
CA GLY A 292 -11.34 -9.73 -17.70
C GLY A 292 -10.60 -8.96 -18.80
N LEU A 293 -9.99 -9.70 -19.73
CA LEU A 293 -9.08 -9.15 -20.74
C LEU A 293 -9.74 -8.15 -21.69
N GLU A 294 -11.03 -8.30 -22.00
CA GLU A 294 -11.76 -7.37 -22.87
C GLU A 294 -11.85 -5.97 -22.25
N ALA A 295 -12.19 -5.88 -20.95
CA ALA A 295 -12.25 -4.62 -20.22
C ALA A 295 -10.86 -3.97 -20.14
N LEU A 296 -9.82 -4.76 -19.86
CA LEU A 296 -8.44 -4.29 -19.83
C LEU A 296 -7.96 -3.78 -21.20
N GLN A 297 -8.31 -4.48 -22.28
CA GLN A 297 -7.99 -4.07 -23.65
C GLN A 297 -8.63 -2.73 -24.00
N ALA A 298 -9.91 -2.56 -23.67
CA ALA A 298 -10.65 -1.32 -23.90
C ALA A 298 -10.04 -0.15 -23.09
N HIS A 299 -9.69 -0.40 -21.83
CA HIS A 299 -8.98 0.58 -20.98
C HIS A 299 -7.64 1.01 -21.58
N HIS A 300 -6.81 0.05 -21.97
CA HIS A 300 -5.53 0.32 -22.63
C HIS A 300 -5.70 1.15 -23.92
N ALA A 301 -6.70 0.83 -24.75
CA ALA A 301 -6.97 1.58 -25.98
C ALA A 301 -7.35 3.04 -25.68
N ASN A 302 -8.17 3.26 -24.65
CA ASN A 302 -8.58 4.60 -24.20
C ASN A 302 -7.41 5.39 -23.62
N ASP A 303 -6.57 4.76 -22.79
CA ASP A 303 -5.36 5.38 -22.25
C ASP A 303 -4.38 5.78 -23.37
N ALA A 304 -4.11 4.88 -24.31
CA ALA A 304 -3.24 5.17 -25.46
C ALA A 304 -3.78 6.32 -26.32
N ALA A 305 -5.09 6.48 -26.43
CA ALA A 305 -5.71 7.62 -27.11
C ALA A 305 -5.52 8.92 -26.31
N ARG A 306 -5.70 8.89 -25.00
CA ARG A 306 -5.49 10.02 -24.08
C ARG A 306 -4.03 10.51 -24.13
N VAL A 307 -3.06 9.61 -24.01
CA VAL A 307 -1.63 9.92 -24.10
C VAL A 307 -1.28 10.55 -25.46
N ARG A 308 -1.84 10.01 -26.56
CA ARG A 308 -1.65 10.59 -27.91
C ARG A 308 -2.24 12.00 -28.02
N ARG A 309 -3.42 12.26 -27.44
CA ARG A 309 -4.02 13.62 -27.42
C ARG A 309 -3.18 14.59 -26.59
N ALA A 310 -2.72 14.18 -25.40
CA ALA A 310 -1.85 15.00 -24.56
C ALA A 310 -0.55 15.38 -25.27
N ARG A 311 0.09 14.43 -25.98
CA ARG A 311 1.31 14.71 -26.78
C ARG A 311 1.05 15.67 -27.95
N LYS A 312 -0.10 15.56 -28.62
CA LYS A 312 -0.48 16.46 -29.73
C LYS A 312 -0.88 17.86 -29.25
N GLY A 313 -1.57 17.96 -28.10
CA GLY A 313 -1.93 19.23 -27.46
C GLY A 313 -0.77 19.93 -26.75
N GLY A 314 0.24 19.18 -26.32
CA GLY A 314 1.46 19.67 -25.67
C GLY A 314 2.45 20.42 -26.57
N ALA A 315 2.16 20.56 -27.87
CA ALA A 315 2.93 21.44 -28.76
C ALA A 315 2.76 22.95 -28.42
N LEU A 316 1.89 23.31 -27.47
CA LEU A 316 1.71 24.70 -27.00
C LEU A 316 2.44 25.07 -25.70
N TRP A 317 3.13 24.14 -25.04
CA TRP A 317 3.92 24.44 -23.82
C TRP A 317 5.41 24.22 -24.06
N ARG A 318 5.98 25.06 -24.93
CA ARG A 318 7.41 25.39 -24.95
C ARG A 318 7.54 26.90 -24.90
N ARG A 319 7.70 27.45 -23.70
CA ARG A 319 8.55 28.61 -23.41
C ARG A 319 9.10 28.46 -22.00
#